data_AF-A0AAU2I0W7-F1
#
_entry.id   AF-A0AAU2I0W7-F1
#
_cell.length_a   1.000
_cell.length_b   1.000
_cell.length_c   1.000
_cell.angle_alpha   90.00
_cell.angle_beta   90.00
_cell.angle_gamma   90.00
#
_symmetry.space_group_name_H-M   'P 1'
#
loop_
_entity.id
_entity.type
_entity.pdbx_description
1 polymer ?
#
loop_
_entity_poly.entity_id
_entity_poly.type
_entity_poly.pdbx_seq_one_letter_code
_entity_poly.pdbx_strand_id
1 'polypeptide(L)'
;MRVQDIRIGETYQVKVPQRLPPALRHRIPRTHADFAADMRLNLRRGDRFDLTVTGTDPEGATVDGYEATTTNRVTLRLTADQIELLDLPAGPEYEIDGFVTDTDGNEVTLPAAITYTVLPAVWLHPLEEPVPLAPSTARFYRARVQAQATGMTVQDVARAAEDAQEYQRDIAGQALDSYRAEEWLRTAEVEHQEWLRISALMTDEAMKTYAPQSDPQGMTPHS
;
A
#
# COMPACT_ATOMS: atom_id res chain seq x y z
N MET A 1 -14.65 6.86 -7.76
CA MET A 1 -15.94 6.50 -8.42
C MET A 1 -17.01 7.55 -8.16
N ARG A 2 -18.21 7.46 -8.75
CA ARG A 2 -19.38 8.25 -8.30
C ARG A 2 -20.10 7.48 -7.21
N VAL A 3 -20.74 8.18 -6.26
CA VAL A 3 -21.49 7.54 -5.16
C VAL A 3 -22.54 6.54 -5.67
N GLN A 4 -23.16 6.86 -6.80
CA GLN A 4 -24.20 6.06 -7.44
C GLN A 4 -23.72 4.66 -7.87
N ASP A 5 -22.42 4.52 -8.12
CA ASP A 5 -21.79 3.28 -8.57
C ASP A 5 -21.32 2.40 -7.40
N ILE A 6 -21.47 2.89 -6.16
CA ILE A 6 -20.95 2.25 -4.95
C ILE A 6 -22.07 1.50 -4.25
N ARG A 7 -21.82 0.24 -3.90
CA ARG A 7 -22.77 -0.63 -3.21
C ARG A 7 -22.35 -0.85 -1.77
N ILE A 8 -23.31 -0.71 -0.87
CA ILE A 8 -23.13 -1.03 0.55
C ILE A 8 -22.92 -2.54 0.70
N GLY A 9 -21.95 -2.92 1.53
CA GLY A 9 -21.53 -4.31 1.76
C GLY A 9 -20.44 -4.81 0.80
N GLU A 10 -20.15 -4.07 -0.28
CA GLU A 10 -19.03 -4.40 -1.17
C GLU A 10 -17.72 -3.75 -0.69
N THR A 11 -16.61 -4.39 -1.07
CA THR A 11 -15.25 -3.92 -0.77
C THR A 11 -14.66 -3.24 -1.98
N TYR A 12 -14.08 -2.06 -1.75
CA TYR A 12 -13.44 -1.23 -2.77
C TYR A 12 -12.01 -0.88 -2.35
N GLN A 13 -11.14 -0.68 -3.33
CA GLN A 13 -9.82 -0.13 -3.09
C GLN A 13 -9.94 1.39 -2.90
N VAL A 14 -9.42 1.91 -1.79
CA VAL A 14 -9.32 3.35 -1.52
C VAL A 14 -7.92 3.83 -1.87
N LYS A 15 -7.81 4.81 -2.77
CA LYS A 15 -6.54 5.49 -3.10
C LYS A 15 -6.45 6.81 -2.32
N VAL A 16 -5.61 6.85 -1.29
CA VAL A 16 -5.49 8.03 -0.44
C VAL A 16 -4.49 9.01 -1.06
N PRO A 17 -4.87 10.26 -1.33
CA PRO A 17 -3.94 11.24 -1.89
C PRO A 17 -2.85 11.59 -0.89
N GLN A 18 -1.65 11.89 -1.39
CA GLN A 18 -0.53 12.37 -0.56
C GLN A 18 -0.91 13.62 0.24
N ARG A 19 -1.74 14.49 -0.36
CA ARG A 19 -2.28 15.70 0.27
C ARG A 19 -3.77 15.52 0.54
N LEU A 20 -4.12 15.34 1.81
CA LEU A 20 -5.51 15.23 2.23
C LEU A 20 -6.27 16.56 2.01
N PRO A 21 -7.55 16.51 1.61
CA PRO A 21 -8.43 17.66 1.51
C PRO A 21 -8.55 18.40 2.85
N PRO A 22 -8.75 19.74 2.85
CA PRO A 22 -8.89 20.52 4.08
C PRO A 22 -9.96 19.98 5.04
N ALA A 23 -11.08 19.49 4.52
CA ALA A 23 -12.18 18.95 5.32
C ALA A 23 -11.78 17.73 6.17
N LEU A 24 -10.87 16.90 5.67
CA LEU A 24 -10.34 15.75 6.42
C LEU A 24 -9.12 16.13 7.24
N ARG A 25 -8.19 16.89 6.66
CA ARG A 25 -6.94 17.29 7.31
C ARG A 25 -7.13 18.14 8.57
N HIS A 26 -8.18 18.96 8.60
CA HIS A 26 -8.49 19.86 9.72
C HIS A 26 -9.62 19.33 10.59
N ARG A 27 -10.04 18.08 10.38
CA ARG A 27 -11.06 17.44 11.21
C ARG A 27 -10.51 17.27 12.61
N ILE A 28 -11.29 17.64 13.62
CA ILE A 28 -10.96 17.42 15.02
C ILE A 28 -11.66 16.12 15.45
N PRO A 29 -10.91 15.04 15.76
CA PRO A 29 -11.50 13.79 16.23
C PRO A 29 -12.25 14.02 17.54
N ARG A 30 -13.46 13.46 17.65
CA ARG A 30 -14.31 13.59 18.85
C ARG A 30 -14.30 12.35 19.72
N THR A 31 -14.00 11.21 19.14
CA THR A 31 -13.92 9.91 19.81
C THR A 31 -12.55 9.28 19.61
N HIS A 32 -12.20 8.30 20.45
CA HIS A 32 -10.97 7.53 20.27
C HIS A 32 -10.96 6.77 18.93
N ALA A 33 -12.13 6.28 18.49
CA ALA A 33 -12.30 5.64 17.19
C ALA A 33 -12.03 6.62 16.03
N ASP A 34 -12.58 7.84 16.11
CA ASP A 34 -12.29 8.90 15.13
C ASP A 34 -10.80 9.23 15.09
N PHE A 35 -10.15 9.29 16.26
CA PHE A 35 -8.72 9.60 16.35
C PHE A 35 -7.87 8.51 15.72
N ALA A 36 -8.20 7.24 16.00
CA ALA A 36 -7.53 6.10 15.39
C ALA A 36 -7.71 6.08 13.86
N ALA A 37 -8.92 6.35 13.36
CA ALA A 37 -9.19 6.45 11.93
C ALA A 37 -8.44 7.61 11.26
N ASP A 38 -8.39 8.79 11.90
CA ASP A 38 -7.66 9.95 11.40
C ASP A 38 -6.14 9.70 11.36
N MET A 39 -5.58 9.14 12.44
CA MET A 39 -4.18 8.72 12.49
C MET A 39 -3.86 7.69 11.41
N ARG A 40 -4.72 6.67 11.25
CA ARG A 40 -4.55 5.63 10.24
C ARG A 40 -4.60 6.20 8.83
N LEU A 41 -5.55 7.10 8.55
CA LEU A 41 -5.65 7.78 7.25
C LEU A 41 -4.42 8.63 6.94
N ASN A 42 -3.85 9.32 7.96
CA ASN A 42 -2.63 10.09 7.81
C ASN A 42 -1.40 9.23 7.50
N LEU A 43 -1.34 8.00 8.04
CA LEU A 43 -0.31 7.01 7.71
C LEU A 43 -0.48 6.41 6.31
N ARG A 44 -1.73 6.34 5.82
CA ARG A 44 -2.07 5.84 4.47
C ARG A 44 -1.90 6.88 3.36
N ARG A 45 -1.42 8.09 3.63
CA ARG A 45 -1.25 9.12 2.59
C ARG A 45 -0.31 8.64 1.48
N GLY A 46 -0.81 8.65 0.25
CA GLY A 46 -0.09 8.14 -0.93
C GLY A 46 -0.18 6.62 -1.09
N ASP A 47 -0.89 5.92 -0.21
CA ASP A 47 -1.04 4.47 -0.18
C ASP A 47 -2.50 4.06 -0.47
N ARG A 48 -2.72 2.74 -0.54
CA ARG A 48 -4.02 2.13 -0.81
C ARG A 48 -4.40 1.13 0.27
N PHE A 49 -5.70 0.96 0.48
CA PHE A 49 -6.23 -0.05 1.37
C PHE A 49 -7.64 -0.45 0.95
N ASP A 50 -8.10 -1.59 1.44
CA ASP A 50 -9.44 -2.10 1.19
C ASP A 50 -10.44 -1.54 2.20
N LEU A 51 -11.56 -1.03 1.68
CA LEU A 51 -12.66 -0.51 2.48
C LEU A 51 -13.94 -1.25 2.12
N THR A 52 -14.55 -1.90 3.11
CA THR A 52 -15.92 -2.39 2.99
C THR A 52 -16.88 -1.26 3.32
N VAL A 53 -17.72 -0.89 2.35
CA VAL A 53 -18.63 0.26 2.46
C VAL A 53 -19.83 -0.11 3.34
N THR A 54 -20.12 0.72 4.33
CA THR A 54 -21.28 0.55 5.23
C THR A 54 -22.34 1.62 5.00
N GLY A 55 -21.98 2.76 4.41
CA GLY A 55 -22.89 3.86 4.13
C GLY A 55 -22.42 4.74 2.98
N THR A 56 -23.36 5.43 2.36
CA THR A 56 -23.07 6.39 1.30
C THR A 56 -23.87 7.67 1.52
N ASP A 57 -23.25 8.81 1.24
CA ASP A 57 -23.87 10.13 1.24
C ASP A 57 -23.75 10.73 -0.18
N PRO A 58 -24.84 10.65 -0.98
CA PRO A 58 -24.86 11.20 -2.33
C PRO A 58 -24.69 12.71 -2.40
N GLU A 59 -25.13 13.46 -1.38
CA GLU A 59 -25.07 14.93 -1.37
C GLU A 59 -23.65 15.42 -1.07
N GLY A 60 -23.00 14.81 -0.07
CA GLY A 60 -21.60 15.07 0.27
C GLY A 60 -20.58 14.44 -0.69
N ALA A 61 -21.04 13.56 -1.59
CA ALA A 61 -20.19 12.71 -2.41
C ALA A 61 -19.20 11.86 -1.59
N THR A 62 -19.66 11.35 -0.44
CA THR A 62 -18.83 10.65 0.55
C THR A 62 -19.36 9.26 0.88
N VAL A 63 -18.50 8.44 1.48
CA VAL A 63 -18.79 7.09 1.92
C VAL A 63 -18.29 6.84 3.33
N ASP A 64 -18.97 5.95 4.01
CA ASP A 64 -18.58 5.40 5.31
C ASP A 64 -18.26 3.91 5.12
N GLY A 65 -17.34 3.39 5.90
CA GLY A 65 -16.94 2.00 5.80
C GLY A 65 -15.93 1.60 6.85
N TYR A 66 -15.43 0.37 6.75
CA TYR A 66 -14.35 -0.10 7.61
C TYR A 66 -13.23 -0.77 6.82
N GLU A 67 -12.00 -0.59 7.31
CA GLU A 67 -10.82 -1.37 6.93
C GLU A 67 -10.71 -2.53 7.93
N ALA A 68 -10.70 -3.77 7.44
CA ALA A 68 -10.32 -4.91 8.24
C ALA A 68 -8.81 -4.84 8.50
N THR A 69 -8.42 -4.95 9.77
CA THR A 69 -7.02 -4.93 10.20
C THR A 69 -6.83 -5.99 11.27
N THR A 70 -5.61 -6.10 11.77
CA THR A 70 -5.33 -6.78 13.01
C THR A 70 -4.78 -5.82 14.06
N THR A 71 -4.88 -6.20 15.32
CA THR A 71 -4.32 -5.47 16.47
C THR A 71 -3.96 -6.45 17.58
N ASN A 72 -2.94 -6.12 18.36
CA ASN A 72 -2.62 -6.80 19.62
C ASN A 72 -3.12 -6.00 20.84
N ARG A 73 -3.64 -4.78 20.62
CA ARG A 73 -4.11 -3.87 21.67
C ARG A 73 -5.61 -4.02 21.90
N VAL A 74 -6.02 -4.12 23.16
CA VAL A 74 -7.42 -4.25 23.57
C VAL A 74 -7.78 -3.24 24.64
N THR A 75 -8.99 -2.70 24.54
CA THR A 75 -9.60 -1.90 25.60
C THR A 75 -10.76 -2.70 26.18
N LEU A 76 -10.70 -2.98 27.48
CA LEU A 76 -11.72 -3.73 28.21
C LEU A 76 -12.34 -2.84 29.26
N ARG A 77 -13.65 -2.66 29.16
CA ARG A 77 -14.42 -2.01 30.20
C ARG A 77 -14.57 -2.94 31.39
N LEU A 78 -14.24 -2.43 32.57
CA LEU A 78 -14.33 -3.21 33.80
C LEU A 78 -15.79 -3.39 34.22
N THR A 79 -16.14 -4.61 34.60
CA THR A 79 -17.44 -4.91 35.22
C THR A 79 -17.48 -4.43 36.66
N ALA A 80 -18.68 -4.29 37.24
CA ALA A 80 -18.83 -3.91 38.64
C ALA A 80 -18.05 -4.86 39.58
N ASP A 81 -18.14 -6.18 39.33
CA ASP A 81 -17.43 -7.20 40.11
C ASP A 81 -15.90 -7.04 40.01
N GLN A 82 -15.37 -6.66 38.84
CA GLN A 82 -13.93 -6.42 38.66
C GLN A 82 -13.47 -5.13 39.33
N ILE A 83 -14.31 -4.08 39.34
CA ILE A 83 -14.04 -2.82 40.04
C ILE A 83 -13.95 -3.08 41.55
N GLU A 84 -14.88 -3.85 42.10
CA GLU A 84 -14.86 -4.25 43.51
C GLU A 84 -13.63 -5.12 43.84
N LEU A 85 -13.34 -6.11 42.99
CA LEU A 85 -12.18 -7.00 43.18
C LEU A 85 -10.84 -6.25 43.19
N LEU A 86 -10.73 -5.19 42.39
CA LEU A 86 -9.54 -4.34 42.30
C LEU A 86 -9.52 -3.21 43.34
N ASP A 87 -10.51 -3.14 44.22
CA ASP A 87 -10.70 -2.10 45.25
C ASP A 87 -10.67 -0.67 44.65
N LEU A 88 -11.26 -0.52 43.46
CA LEU A 88 -11.34 0.76 42.76
C LEU A 88 -12.54 1.59 43.28
N PRO A 89 -12.41 2.93 43.38
CA PRO A 89 -13.50 3.78 43.85
C PRO A 89 -14.79 3.63 43.04
N ALA A 90 -15.93 3.48 43.71
CA ALA A 90 -17.23 3.47 43.04
C ALA A 90 -17.56 4.85 42.45
N GLY A 91 -18.00 4.89 41.19
CA GLY A 91 -18.46 6.13 40.55
C GLY A 91 -18.14 6.23 39.06
N PRO A 92 -16.85 6.27 38.65
CA PRO A 92 -16.50 6.33 37.25
C PRO A 92 -16.57 4.95 36.59
N GLU A 93 -16.80 4.96 35.29
CA GLU A 93 -16.63 3.79 34.44
C GLU A 93 -15.13 3.62 34.18
N TYR A 94 -14.59 2.44 34.47
CA TYR A 94 -13.16 2.14 34.29
C TYR A 94 -12.93 1.31 33.04
N GLU A 95 -11.82 1.59 32.36
CA GLU A 95 -11.34 0.82 31.22
C GLU A 95 -9.87 0.47 31.44
N ILE A 96 -9.49 -0.75 31.07
CA ILE A 96 -8.10 -1.19 30.97
C ILE A 96 -7.72 -1.20 29.51
N ASP A 97 -6.59 -0.58 29.20
CA ASP A 97 -5.95 -0.61 27.90
C ASP A 97 -4.63 -1.37 28.00
N GLY A 98 -4.43 -2.35 27.13
CA GLY A 98 -3.23 -3.20 27.16
C GLY A 98 -3.06 -4.07 25.92
N PHE A 99 -2.05 -4.93 25.96
CA PHE A 99 -1.75 -5.89 24.91
C PHE A 99 -2.19 -7.29 25.32
N VAL A 100 -2.63 -8.10 24.35
CA VAL A 100 -2.93 -9.51 24.59
C VAL A 100 -1.66 -10.32 24.31
N THR A 101 -1.21 -11.06 25.32
CA THR A 101 -0.14 -12.05 25.17
C THR A 101 -0.67 -13.44 25.51
N ASP A 102 -0.08 -14.47 24.91
CA ASP A 102 -0.30 -15.85 25.32
C ASP A 102 0.38 -16.16 26.67
N THR A 103 0.25 -17.40 27.13
CA THR A 103 0.84 -17.85 28.40
C THR A 103 2.37 -17.89 28.39
N ASP A 104 2.98 -17.90 27.21
CA ASP A 104 4.43 -17.91 27.01
C ASP A 104 4.98 -16.47 26.83
N GLY A 105 4.11 -15.46 26.84
CA GLY A 105 4.45 -14.05 26.69
C GLY A 105 4.53 -13.56 25.24
N ASN A 106 4.12 -14.37 24.26
CA ASN A 106 4.09 -13.94 22.86
C ASN A 106 2.87 -13.07 22.60
N GLU A 107 3.03 -12.01 21.79
CA GLU A 107 1.92 -11.15 21.41
C GLU A 107 0.90 -11.88 20.54
N VAL A 108 -0.38 -11.80 20.91
CA VAL A 108 -1.49 -12.37 20.15
C VAL A 108 -2.08 -11.29 19.25
N THR A 109 -2.17 -11.62 17.97
CA THR A 109 -2.77 -10.76 16.96
C THR A 109 -4.25 -11.11 16.79
N LEU A 110 -5.13 -10.13 17.01
CA LEU A 110 -6.58 -10.28 16.93
C LEU A 110 -7.15 -9.55 15.71
N PRO A 111 -8.22 -10.05 15.09
CA PRO A 111 -8.97 -9.30 14.08
C PRO A 111 -9.54 -8.01 14.67
N ALA A 112 -9.44 -6.91 13.93
CA ALA A 112 -9.99 -5.61 14.29
C ALA A 112 -10.53 -4.89 13.05
N ALA A 113 -11.25 -3.79 13.27
CA ALA A 113 -11.77 -2.95 12.21
C ALA A 113 -11.55 -1.48 12.55
N ILE A 114 -11.07 -0.71 11.58
CA ILE A 114 -10.99 0.76 11.66
C ILE A 114 -12.15 1.32 10.85
N THR A 115 -13.05 2.04 11.52
CA THR A 115 -14.20 2.66 10.87
C THR A 115 -13.83 4.05 10.37
N TYR A 116 -14.05 4.30 9.09
CA TYR A 116 -13.89 5.60 8.47
C TYR A 116 -15.24 6.21 8.18
N THR A 117 -15.33 7.51 8.40
CA THR A 117 -16.53 8.29 8.10
C THR A 117 -16.19 9.45 7.18
N VAL A 118 -17.08 9.74 6.23
CA VAL A 118 -17.00 10.89 5.32
C VAL A 118 -15.77 10.82 4.39
N LEU A 119 -15.43 9.62 3.89
CA LEU A 119 -14.37 9.47 2.88
C LEU A 119 -14.87 9.90 1.49
N PRO A 120 -14.10 10.65 0.68
CA PRO A 120 -14.53 11.03 -0.66
C PRO A 120 -14.74 9.81 -1.57
N ALA A 121 -15.93 9.68 -2.15
CA ALA A 121 -16.27 8.58 -3.06
C ALA A 121 -15.37 8.53 -4.31
N VAL A 122 -14.78 9.67 -4.68
CA VAL A 122 -13.82 9.75 -5.79
C VAL A 122 -12.54 8.94 -5.52
N TRP A 123 -12.20 8.65 -4.27
CA TRP A 123 -11.04 7.82 -3.90
C TRP A 123 -11.28 6.32 -4.03
N LEU A 124 -12.54 5.89 -4.14
CA LEU A 124 -12.88 4.48 -4.30
C LEU A 124 -12.68 4.04 -5.75
N HIS A 125 -12.12 2.85 -5.91
CA HIS A 125 -11.90 2.13 -7.15
C HIS A 125 -12.36 0.66 -7.00
N PRO A 126 -12.79 0.00 -8.08
CA PRO A 126 -13.02 -1.44 -8.06
C PRO A 126 -11.74 -2.17 -7.64
N LEU A 127 -11.89 -3.30 -6.92
CA LEU A 127 -10.77 -4.08 -6.38
C LEU A 127 -9.83 -4.62 -7.48
N GLU A 128 -10.33 -4.79 -8.70
CA GLU A 128 -9.67 -5.52 -9.78
C GLU A 128 -8.75 -4.66 -10.68
N GLU A 129 -8.54 -3.37 -10.39
CA GLU A 129 -7.66 -2.54 -11.23
C GLU A 129 -6.23 -2.47 -10.67
N PRO A 130 -5.30 -3.33 -11.12
CA PRO A 130 -3.88 -3.10 -10.90
C PRO A 130 -3.52 -1.75 -11.54
N VAL A 131 -3.00 -0.83 -10.73
CA VAL A 131 -2.69 0.51 -11.22
C VAL A 131 -1.42 0.45 -12.06
N PRO A 132 -1.47 0.84 -13.34
CA PRO A 132 -0.28 0.84 -14.19
C PRO A 132 0.75 1.82 -13.65
N LEU A 133 2.03 1.48 -13.80
CA LEU A 133 3.13 2.39 -13.49
C LEU A 133 3.03 3.62 -14.41
N ALA A 134 3.15 4.82 -13.84
CA ALA A 134 3.11 6.04 -14.63
C ALA A 134 4.21 6.01 -15.71
N PRO A 135 3.95 6.44 -16.96
CA PRO A 135 4.93 6.38 -18.05
C PRO A 135 6.27 7.07 -17.74
N SER A 136 6.25 8.17 -16.98
CA SER A 136 7.45 8.88 -16.52
C SER A 136 8.29 8.04 -15.54
N THR A 137 7.64 7.28 -14.68
CA THR A 137 8.29 6.40 -13.70
C THR A 137 8.88 5.18 -14.40
N ALA A 138 8.13 4.57 -15.32
CA ALA A 138 8.65 3.49 -16.17
C ALA A 138 9.88 3.97 -16.96
N ARG A 139 9.83 5.18 -17.52
CA ARG A 139 10.95 5.83 -18.19
C ARG A 139 12.17 5.96 -17.26
N PHE A 140 11.99 6.45 -16.04
CA PHE A 140 13.09 6.58 -15.08
C PHE A 140 13.79 5.24 -14.81
N TYR A 141 13.03 4.17 -14.54
CA TYR A 141 13.61 2.85 -14.24
C TYR A 141 14.32 2.22 -15.45
N ARG A 142 13.79 2.42 -16.66
CA ARG A 142 14.50 2.00 -17.89
C ARG A 142 15.85 2.71 -18.03
N ALA A 143 15.89 4.04 -17.82
CA ALA A 143 17.15 4.79 -17.86
C ALA A 143 18.14 4.30 -16.79
N ARG A 144 17.65 3.95 -15.60
CA ARG A 144 18.47 3.39 -14.51
C ARG A 144 19.12 2.07 -14.93
N VAL A 145 18.35 1.14 -15.49
CA VAL A 145 18.87 -0.14 -15.98
C VAL A 145 19.89 0.07 -17.10
N GLN A 146 19.62 0.97 -18.06
CA GLN A 146 20.59 1.29 -19.12
C GLN A 146 21.92 1.86 -18.57
N ALA A 147 21.84 2.72 -17.56
CA ALA A 147 23.03 3.25 -16.89
C ALA A 147 23.82 2.15 -16.16
N GLN A 148 23.14 1.20 -15.51
CA GLN A 148 23.76 0.05 -14.87
C GLN A 148 24.40 -0.90 -15.88
N ALA A 149 23.71 -1.18 -16.98
CA ALA A 149 24.18 -2.04 -18.05
C ALA A 149 25.43 -1.50 -18.77
N THR A 150 25.68 -0.18 -18.71
CA THR A 150 26.76 0.47 -19.46
C THR A 150 28.12 -0.14 -19.13
N GLY A 151 28.78 -0.70 -20.15
CA GLY A 151 30.07 -1.37 -20.00
C GLY A 151 30.00 -2.83 -19.53
N MET A 152 28.82 -3.36 -19.20
CA MET A 152 28.65 -4.77 -18.84
C MET A 152 28.80 -5.68 -20.06
N THR A 153 29.31 -6.89 -19.83
CA THR A 153 29.39 -7.93 -20.86
C THR A 153 28.02 -8.57 -21.09
N VAL A 154 27.85 -9.26 -22.22
CA VAL A 154 26.60 -10.00 -22.51
C VAL A 154 26.26 -11.02 -21.42
N GLN A 155 27.27 -11.68 -20.83
CA GLN A 155 27.08 -12.64 -19.75
C GLN A 155 26.64 -11.95 -18.46
N ASP A 156 27.22 -10.78 -18.14
CA ASP A 156 26.83 -10.02 -16.96
C ASP A 156 25.41 -9.46 -17.09
N VAL A 157 25.03 -9.00 -18.28
CA VAL A 157 23.66 -8.54 -18.57
C VAL A 157 22.65 -9.69 -18.47
N ALA A 158 22.99 -10.88 -19.01
CA ALA A 158 22.13 -12.05 -18.90
C ALA A 158 21.93 -12.48 -17.44
N ARG A 159 22.99 -12.50 -16.64
CA ARG A 159 22.91 -12.77 -15.20
C ARG A 159 22.07 -11.72 -14.47
N ALA A 160 22.25 -10.44 -14.78
CA ALA A 160 21.43 -9.38 -14.19
C ALA A 160 19.94 -9.52 -14.55
N ALA A 161 19.62 -10.02 -15.74
CA ALA A 161 18.24 -10.34 -16.11
C ALA A 161 17.65 -11.49 -15.27
N GLU A 162 18.44 -12.54 -14.99
CA GLU A 162 18.05 -13.64 -14.11
C GLU A 162 17.84 -13.16 -12.66
N ASP A 163 18.78 -12.38 -12.12
CA ASP A 163 18.67 -11.79 -10.77
C ASP A 163 17.42 -10.88 -10.67
N ALA A 164 17.14 -10.09 -11.71
CA ALA A 164 15.94 -9.25 -11.76
C ALA A 164 14.65 -10.08 -11.85
N GLN A 165 14.67 -11.23 -12.51
CA GLN A 165 13.53 -12.16 -12.55
C GLN A 165 13.26 -12.79 -11.18
N GLU A 166 14.30 -13.20 -10.46
CA GLU A 166 14.17 -13.74 -9.10
C GLU A 166 13.59 -12.67 -8.16
N TYR A 167 14.14 -11.45 -8.20
CA TYR A 167 13.61 -10.33 -7.43
C TYR A 167 12.14 -10.01 -7.78
N GLN A 168 11.75 -10.07 -9.06
CA GLN A 168 10.36 -9.91 -9.47
C GLN A 168 9.46 -10.99 -8.84
N ARG A 169 9.90 -12.26 -8.80
CA ARG A 169 9.13 -13.37 -8.20
C ARG A 169 8.95 -13.20 -6.70
N ASP A 170 10.01 -12.76 -6.00
CA ASP A 170 9.95 -12.51 -4.57
C ASP A 170 8.95 -11.39 -4.22
N ILE A 171 8.99 -10.28 -4.96
CA ILE A 171 8.03 -9.20 -4.77
C ILE A 171 6.62 -9.63 -5.18
N ALA A 172 6.47 -10.46 -6.23
CA ALA A 172 5.17 -10.96 -6.65
C ALA A 172 4.48 -11.76 -5.53
N GLY A 173 5.25 -12.53 -4.75
CA GLY A 173 4.74 -13.18 -3.54
C GLY A 173 4.24 -12.17 -2.51
N GLN A 174 4.99 -11.11 -2.25
CA GLN A 174 4.61 -10.05 -1.30
C GLN A 174 3.43 -9.19 -1.79
N ALA A 175 3.29 -9.02 -3.11
CA ALA A 175 2.23 -8.23 -3.73
C ALA A 175 0.84 -8.86 -3.56
N LEU A 176 0.76 -10.16 -3.29
CA LEU A 176 -0.50 -10.82 -2.93
C LEU A 176 -1.10 -10.26 -1.63
N ASP A 177 -0.24 -9.84 -0.70
CA ASP A 177 -0.66 -9.41 0.63
C ASP A 177 -0.57 -7.89 0.85
N SER A 178 -0.03 -7.14 -0.13
CA SER A 178 0.29 -5.72 0.04
C SER A 178 0.28 -4.93 -1.25
N TYR A 179 -0.57 -3.90 -1.31
CA TYR A 179 -0.59 -2.93 -2.42
C TYR A 179 0.74 -2.20 -2.60
N ARG A 180 1.49 -1.97 -1.51
CA ARG A 180 2.82 -1.37 -1.60
C ARG A 180 3.80 -2.29 -2.33
N ALA A 181 3.70 -3.60 -2.08
CA ALA A 181 4.49 -4.57 -2.83
C ALA A 181 4.01 -4.71 -4.28
N GLU A 182 2.73 -4.48 -4.57
CA GLU A 182 2.23 -4.39 -5.96
C GLU A 182 2.88 -3.23 -6.73
N GLU A 183 3.03 -2.04 -6.13
CA GLU A 183 3.74 -0.92 -6.77
C GLU A 183 5.22 -1.24 -7.04
N TRP A 184 5.85 -1.97 -6.12
CA TRP A 184 7.23 -2.42 -6.27
C TRP A 184 7.34 -3.51 -7.34
N LEU A 185 6.33 -4.37 -7.45
CA LEU A 185 6.26 -5.39 -8.51
C LEU A 185 6.24 -4.73 -9.89
N ARG A 186 5.44 -3.67 -10.09
CA ARG A 186 5.42 -2.94 -11.37
C ARG A 186 6.76 -2.32 -11.72
N THR A 187 7.50 -1.89 -10.71
CA THR A 187 8.87 -1.40 -10.90
C THR A 187 9.80 -2.54 -11.32
N ALA A 188 9.78 -3.66 -10.59
CA ALA A 188 10.60 -4.84 -10.89
C ALA A 188 10.30 -5.44 -12.27
N GLU A 189 9.02 -5.46 -12.68
CA GLU A 189 8.58 -5.86 -14.03
C GLU A 189 9.24 -5.00 -15.12
N VAL A 190 9.25 -3.68 -14.97
CA VAL A 190 9.87 -2.76 -15.94
C VAL A 190 11.39 -2.98 -16.01
N GLU A 191 12.04 -3.17 -14.86
CA GLU A 191 13.49 -3.39 -14.83
C GLU A 191 13.89 -4.73 -15.45
N HIS A 192 13.20 -5.80 -15.11
CA HIS A 192 13.42 -7.12 -15.70
C HIS A 192 13.17 -7.09 -17.22
N GLN A 193 12.10 -6.44 -17.70
CA GLN A 193 11.86 -6.28 -19.13
C GLN A 193 12.97 -5.48 -19.83
N GLU A 194 13.49 -4.43 -19.20
CA GLU A 194 14.58 -3.66 -19.79
C GLU A 194 15.90 -4.46 -19.83
N TRP A 195 16.19 -5.26 -18.82
CA TRP A 195 17.34 -6.19 -18.84
C TRP A 195 17.22 -7.22 -19.97
N LEU A 196 16.04 -7.82 -20.16
CA LEU A 196 15.79 -8.75 -21.27
C LEU A 196 15.98 -8.07 -22.63
N ARG A 197 15.49 -6.84 -22.78
CA ARG A 197 15.64 -6.07 -24.02
C ARG A 197 17.11 -5.80 -24.33
N ILE A 198 17.90 -5.37 -23.34
CA ILE A 198 19.33 -5.12 -23.52
C ILE A 198 20.07 -6.42 -23.86
N SER A 199 19.77 -7.52 -23.17
CA SER A 199 20.35 -8.84 -23.44
C SER A 199 20.08 -9.31 -24.87
N ALA A 200 18.84 -9.16 -25.34
CA ALA A 200 18.44 -9.49 -26.70
C ALA A 200 19.18 -8.61 -27.72
N LEU A 201 19.21 -7.29 -27.52
CA LEU A 201 19.94 -6.34 -28.37
C LEU A 201 21.42 -6.71 -28.49
N MET A 202 22.08 -6.99 -27.37
CA MET A 202 23.50 -7.36 -27.36
C MET A 202 23.77 -8.67 -28.10
N THR A 203 22.83 -9.62 -28.01
CA THR A 203 22.93 -10.91 -28.71
C THR A 203 22.75 -10.72 -30.22
N ASP A 204 21.72 -9.97 -30.61
CA ASP A 204 21.36 -9.75 -32.02
C ASP A 204 22.42 -8.91 -32.76
N GLU A 205 23.00 -7.90 -32.09
CA GLU A 205 24.05 -7.05 -32.66
C GLU A 205 25.47 -7.56 -32.38
N ALA A 206 25.61 -8.75 -31.78
CA ALA A 206 26.89 -9.35 -31.38
C ALA A 206 27.79 -8.39 -30.56
N MET A 207 27.17 -7.60 -29.68
CA MET A 207 27.87 -6.67 -28.80
C MET A 207 28.67 -7.42 -27.74
N LYS A 208 29.94 -7.05 -27.57
CA LYS A 208 30.77 -7.59 -26.48
C LYS A 208 30.48 -6.90 -25.14
N THR A 209 30.17 -5.62 -25.21
CA THR A 209 29.86 -4.76 -24.07
C THR A 209 28.73 -3.82 -24.44
N TYR A 210 27.79 -3.59 -23.53
CA TYR A 210 26.69 -2.68 -23.78
C TYR A 210 27.17 -1.23 -23.81
N ALA A 211 26.81 -0.51 -24.86
CA ALA A 211 27.06 0.91 -25.03
C ALA A 211 25.74 1.61 -25.37
N PRO A 212 25.25 2.56 -24.54
CA PRO A 212 23.97 3.23 -24.79
C PRO A 212 23.90 3.97 -26.13
N GLN A 213 25.04 4.38 -26.71
CA GLN A 213 25.06 5.03 -28.02
C GLN A 213 24.74 4.08 -29.18
N SER A 214 24.94 2.77 -28.96
CA SER A 214 24.60 1.72 -29.92
C SER A 214 23.17 1.20 -29.73
N ASP A 215 22.45 1.67 -28.70
CA ASP A 215 21.07 1.27 -28.45
C ASP A 215 20.09 2.23 -29.14
N PRO A 216 19.33 1.78 -30.16
CA PRO A 216 18.36 2.62 -30.85
C PRO A 216 17.17 3.02 -29.98
N GLN A 217 16.94 2.30 -28.88
CA GLN A 217 15.95 2.63 -27.84
C GLN A 217 16.62 3.17 -26.57
N GLY A 218 17.92 3.44 -26.65
CA GLY A 218 18.71 4.05 -25.60
C GLY A 218 18.14 5.41 -25.26
N MET A 219 17.92 5.65 -23.97
CA MET A 219 17.45 6.93 -23.52
C MET A 219 18.64 7.86 -23.37
N THR A 220 18.66 8.89 -24.21
CA THR A 220 19.63 9.97 -24.06
C THR A 220 19.47 10.59 -22.67
N PRO A 221 20.55 10.73 -21.88
CA PRO A 221 20.51 11.52 -20.67
C PRO A 221 20.24 12.97 -21.10
N HIS A 222 19.01 13.44 -20.93
CA HIS A 222 18.72 14.86 -21.06
C HIS A 222 19.16 15.57 -19.79
N SER A 223 20.09 16.49 -20.02
CA SER A 223 20.20 17.84 -19.47
C SER A 223 19.02 18.32 -18.61
#